data_AF-A0A4R4V1Y9-F1
#
_entry.id   AF-A0A4R4V1Y9-F1
#
_cell.length_a   1.000
_cell.length_b   1.000
_cell.length_c   1.000
_cell.angle_alpha   90.00
_cell.angle_beta   90.00
_cell.angle_gamma   90.00
#
_symmetry.space_group_name_H-M   'P 1'
#
loop_
_entity.id
_entity.type
_entity.pdbx_description
1 polymer ?
#
loop_
_entity_poly.entity_id
_entity_poly.type
_entity_poly.pdbx_seq_one_letter_code
_entity_poly.pdbx_strand_id
1 'polypeptide(L)' 'MPRAYGVLRGIVRGTGEGAAEDVDLVTPDFAALGASFGIATRRITDAAGFDTEFAAAVTRPGPTLLDIDLTALAPIRR' A
#
# COMPACT_ATOMS: atom_id res chain seq x y z
N MET A 1 -3.02 -9.38 -3.86
CA MET A 1 -1.96 -8.59 -4.56
C MET A 1 -2.44 -7.14 -4.68
N PRO A 2 -1.67 -6.12 -4.26
CA PRO A 2 -0.71 -5.48 -5.17
C PRO A 2 0.63 -5.13 -4.48
N ARG A 3 1.75 -5.41 -5.14
CA ARG A 3 3.11 -5.18 -4.63
C ARG A 3 4.00 -4.43 -5.63
N ALA A 4 3.40 -3.68 -6.55
CA ALA A 4 4.09 -3.15 -7.71
C ALA A 4 3.35 -1.97 -8.35
N TYR A 5 4.04 -1.27 -9.25
CA TYR A 5 3.48 -0.27 -10.18
C TYR A 5 2.25 -0.79 -10.93
N GLY A 6 1.07 -0.70 -10.32
CA GLY A 6 -0.17 -1.27 -10.85
C GLY A 6 -0.55 -0.69 -12.22
N VAL A 7 -0.18 0.57 -12.47
CA VAL A 7 -0.37 1.24 -13.77
C VAL A 7 0.55 0.65 -14.83
N LEU A 8 1.85 0.51 -14.55
CA LEU A 8 2.82 -0.04 -15.51
C LEU A 8 2.52 -1.51 -15.83
N ARG A 9 2.11 -2.30 -14.84
CA ARG A 9 1.68 -3.69 -15.06
C ARG A 9 0.40 -3.77 -15.92
N GLY A 10 -0.51 -2.80 -15.78
CA GLY A 10 -1.69 -2.67 -16.63
C GLY A 10 -1.35 -2.39 -18.09
N ILE A 11 -0.33 -1.55 -18.32
CA ILE A 11 0.17 -1.22 -19.65
C ILE A 11 0.88 -2.42 -20.29
N VAL A 12 1.81 -3.07 -19.57
CA VAL A 12 2.56 -4.25 -20.06
C VAL A 12 1.62 -5.42 -20.41
N ARG A 13 0.54 -5.62 -19.64
CA ARG A 13 -0.50 -6.62 -19.97
C ARG A 13 -1.34 -6.25 -21.19
N GLY A 14 -1.53 -4.95 -21.46
CA GLY A 14 -2.28 -4.46 -22.62
C GLY A 14 -1.50 -4.54 -23.94
N THR A 15 -0.17 -4.58 -23.88
CA THR A 15 0.72 -4.56 -25.05
C THR A 15 1.16 -5.94 -25.56
N GLY A 16 0.71 -7.04 -24.93
CA GLY A 16 0.84 -8.40 -25.49
C GLY A 16 2.24 -9.05 -25.49
N GLU A 17 3.31 -8.29 -25.25
CA GLU A 17 4.69 -8.78 -25.32
C GLU A 17 5.50 -8.34 -24.10
N GLY A 18 5.79 -9.26 -23.17
CA GLY A 18 6.76 -9.02 -22.10
C GLY A 18 6.42 -9.73 -20.78
N ALA A 19 7.35 -10.53 -20.28
CA ALA A 19 7.26 -11.11 -18.95
C ALA A 19 7.22 -9.97 -17.90
N ALA A 20 6.28 -10.04 -16.96
CA ALA A 20 6.10 -9.04 -15.90
C ALA A 20 7.19 -9.12 -14.80
N GLU A 21 8.40 -9.56 -15.17
CA GLU A 21 9.48 -9.92 -14.24
C GLU A 21 10.13 -8.70 -13.59
N ASP A 22 10.14 -7.54 -14.26
CA ASP A 22 10.82 -6.32 -13.78
C ASP A 22 9.87 -5.29 -13.13
N VAL A 23 8.61 -5.67 -12.93
CA VAL A 23 7.63 -4.83 -12.20
C VAL A 23 7.37 -5.33 -10.79
N ASP A 24 7.80 -6.54 -10.45
CA ASP A 24 7.59 -7.11 -9.13
C ASP A 24 8.65 -6.56 -8.15
N LEU A 25 8.37 -5.35 -7.64
CA LEU A 25 9.17 -4.75 -6.59
C LEU A 25 9.02 -5.57 -5.29
N VAL A 26 10.15 -5.90 -4.67
CA VAL A 26 10.15 -6.34 -3.28
C VAL A 26 9.63 -5.16 -2.46
N THR A 27 8.42 -5.28 -1.91
CA THR A 27 7.84 -4.24 -1.05
C THR A 27 8.64 -4.21 0.24
N PRO A 28 9.42 -3.15 0.53
CA PRO A 28 10.08 -3.04 1.82
C PRO A 28 9.03 -2.96 2.92
N ASP A 29 9.40 -3.34 4.14
CA ASP A 29 8.57 -3.09 5.31
C ASP A 29 8.48 -1.58 5.54
N PHE A 30 7.44 -0.95 4.99
CA PHE A 30 7.18 0.48 5.11
C PHE A 30 6.89 0.88 6.56
N ALA A 31 6.46 -0.08 7.40
CA ALA A 31 6.29 0.17 8.82
C ALA A 31 7.63 0.32 9.53
N ALA A 32 8.58 -0.57 9.26
CA ALA A 32 9.94 -0.45 9.74
C ALA A 32 10.64 0.80 9.20
N LEU A 33 10.43 1.14 7.92
CA LEU A 33 11.00 2.34 7.30
C LEU A 33 10.46 3.61 7.97
N GLY A 34 9.14 3.75 8.08
CA GLY A 34 8.53 4.91 8.74
C GLY A 34 9.00 5.07 10.19
N ALA A 35 9.08 3.97 10.95
CA ALA A 35 9.59 3.97 12.31
C ALA A 35 11.04 4.47 12.40
N SER A 36 11.91 4.12 11.44
CA SER A 36 13.31 4.59 11.42
C SER A 36 13.46 6.11 11.25
N PHE A 37 12.46 6.77 10.65
CA PHE A 37 12.41 8.23 10.51
C PHE A 37 11.62 8.93 11.63
N GLY A 38 11.18 8.19 12.65
CA GLY A 38 10.35 8.72 13.73
C GLY A 38 8.92 9.04 13.30
N ILE A 39 8.43 8.47 12.20
CA ILE A 39 7.08 8.69 11.69
C ILE A 39 6.12 7.72 12.38
N ALA A 40 4.99 8.24 12.84
CA ALA A 40 3.91 7.41 13.39
C ALA A 40 3.39 6.47 12.30
N THR A 41 3.65 5.17 12.44
CA THR A 41 3.36 4.21 11.37
C THR A 41 2.37 3.13 11.82
N ARG A 42 1.45 2.75 10.93
CA ARG A 42 0.43 1.72 11.17
C ARG A 42 0.24 0.86 9.92
N ARG A 43 0.14 -0.45 10.13
CA ARG A 43 -0.24 -1.41 9.08
C ARG A 43 -1.72 -1.73 9.18
N ILE A 44 -2.43 -1.63 8.06
CA ILE A 44 -3.88 -1.80 7.95
C ILE A 44 -4.16 -3.02 7.08
N THR A 45 -4.91 -3.98 7.61
CA THR A 45 -5.20 -5.25 6.94
C THR A 45 -6.68 -5.46 6.65
N ASP A 46 -7.54 -4.50 6.97
CA ASP A 46 -8.98 -4.58 6.70
C ASP A 46 -9.62 -3.19 6.62
N ALA A 47 -10.86 -3.14 6.12
CA ALA A 47 -11.55 -1.89 5.84
C ALA A 47 -11.99 -1.15 7.12
N ALA A 48 -12.39 -1.89 8.16
CA ALA A 48 -12.83 -1.28 9.41
C ALA A 48 -11.66 -0.61 10.16
N GLY A 49 -10.49 -1.24 10.12
CA GLY A 49 -9.25 -0.70 10.64
C GLY A 49 -8.77 0.52 9.86
N PHE A 50 -9.04 0.59 8.55
CA PHE A 50 -8.72 1.77 7.75
C PHE A 50 -9.47 3.01 8.24
N ASP A 51 -10.81 2.95 8.33
CA ASP A 51 -11.62 4.11 8.73
C ASP A 51 -11.21 4.64 10.10
N THR A 52 -10.97 3.72 11.04
CA THR A 52 -10.57 4.03 12.42
C THR A 52 -9.20 4.71 12.47
N GLU A 53 -8.17 4.09 11.85
CA GLU A 53 -6.82 4.65 11.90
C GLU A 53 -6.65 5.88 11.02
N PHE A 54 -7.43 6.01 9.94
CA PHE A 54 -7.45 7.23 9.13
C PHE A 54 -7.99 8.41 9.93
N ALA A 55 -9.14 8.24 10.60
CA ALA A 55 -9.69 9.27 11.48
C ALA A 55 -8.70 9.66 12.59
N ALA A 56 -8.05 8.67 13.21
CA ALA A 56 -7.01 8.92 14.20
C ALA A 56 -5.81 9.67 13.62
N ALA A 57 -5.31 9.26 12.44
CA ALA A 57 -4.17 9.86 11.77
C ALA A 57 -4.37 11.34 11.46
N VAL A 58 -5.56 11.73 10.99
CA VAL A 58 -5.91 13.13 10.69
C VAL A 58 -5.83 14.02 11.93
N THR A 59 -6.12 13.48 13.11
CA THR A 59 -6.06 14.24 14.38
C THR A 59 -4.67 14.25 15.02
N ARG A 60 -3.74 13.39 14.57
CA ARG A 60 -2.39 13.32 15.15
C ARG A 60 -1.54 14.48 14.64
N PRO A 61 -0.84 15.20 15.53
CA PRO A 61 0.13 16.19 15.10
C PRO A 61 1.35 15.51 14.46
N GLY A 62 1.72 15.95 13.27
CA GLY A 62 2.90 15.48 12.55
C GLY A 62 2.62 14.40 11.50
N PRO A 63 3.67 13.92 10.81
CA PRO A 63 3.51 12.95 9.72
C PRO A 63 3.05 11.58 10.25
N THR A 64 2.12 10.97 9.53
CA THR A 64 1.64 9.60 9.78
C THR A 64 1.75 8.78 8.51
N LEU A 65 2.24 7.54 8.62
CA LEU A 65 2.30 6.57 7.53
C LEU A 65 1.28 5.46 7.79
N LEU A 66 0.35 5.27 6.86
CA LEU A 66 -0.58 4.14 6.85
C LEU A 66 -0.19 3.19 5.72
N ASP A 67 0.31 2.00 6.06
CA ASP A 67 0.65 0.94 5.13
C ASP A 67 -0.57 0.03 4.94
N ILE A 68 -1.18 0.06 3.76
CA ILE A 68 -2.49 -0.53 3.49
C ILE A 68 -2.34 -1.78 2.66
N ASP A 69 -2.74 -2.92 3.23
CA ASP A 69 -2.80 -4.19 2.51
C ASP A 69 -4.08 -4.27 1.66
N LEU A 70 -3.98 -3.78 0.43
CA LEU A 70 -5.06 -3.83 -0.56
C LEU A 70 -5.48 -5.26 -0.94
N THR A 71 -4.71 -6.29 -0.55
CA THR A 71 -5.06 -7.69 -0.78
C THR A 71 -6.11 -8.19 0.21
N ALA A 72 -6.09 -7.63 1.42
CA ALA A 72 -6.97 -7.99 2.52
C ALA A 72 -8.24 -7.12 2.56
N LEU A 73 -8.28 -6.05 1.75
CA LEU A 73 -9.41 -5.12 1.59
C LEU A 73 -10.46 -5.54 0.53
N ALA A 74 -10.45 -6.80 0.07
CA ALA A 74 -11.35 -7.25 -0.98
C ALA A 74 -12.82 -7.32 -0.52
N PRO A 75 -13.81 -7.00 -1.39
CA PRO A 75 -13.66 -6.51 -2.75
C PRO A 75 -13.62 -4.98 -2.83
N ILE A 76 -12.56 -4.45 -3.42
CA ILE A 76 -12.49 -3.05 -3.85
C ILE A 76 -13.39 -2.92 -5.08
N ARG A 77 -14.62 -2.41 -4.89
CA ARG A 77 -15.58 -2.19 -5.98
C ARG A 77 -15.17 -0.92 -6.74
N ARG A 78 -14.91 -1.06 -8.05
CA ARG A 78 -14.66 0.07 -8.97
C ARG A 78 -15.89 0.95 -9.10
#